data_AF-A0A7N0SYS4-F1
#
_entry.id   AF-A0A7N0SYS4-F1
#
_cell.length_a   1.000
_cell.length_b   1.000
_cell.length_c   1.000
_cell.angle_alpha   90.00
_cell.angle_beta   90.00
_cell.angle_gamma   90.00
#
_symmetry.space_group_name_H-M   'P 1'
#
loop_
_entity.id
_entity.type
_entity.pdbx_description
1 polymer ?
#
loop_
_entity_poly.entity_id
_entity_poly.type
_entity_poly.pdbx_seq_one_letter_code
_entity_poly.pdbx_strand_id
1 'polypeptide(L)'
;MFRFWGAQEQEAQAHPQEVSSQSSWYGPSAAGSTNSSRPLTPSSGASGGFSIQNQQPPSHVSPAEAAGIIDQLRGKNVDELRKLLSDKDAYNQFLHSLDQVTVQNNLRDELRKETLQLARANLEKEPQIVELRNQCMIIRTSELAAAQEKLNELERKKEETLKMYSPSSLLQKLQG
;
A
#
# COMPACT_ATOMS: atom_id res chain seq x y z
N MET A 1 27.50 -7.76 -7.00
CA MET A 1 28.05 -8.46 -5.81
C MET A 1 26.90 -8.77 -4.88
N PHE A 2 26.48 -10.03 -4.81
CA PHE A 2 25.47 -10.48 -3.85
C PHE A 2 26.19 -11.09 -2.65
N ARG A 3 25.88 -10.61 -1.44
CA ARG A 3 26.42 -11.13 -0.18
C ARG A 3 25.52 -12.28 0.29
N PHE A 4 26.08 -13.47 0.35
CA PHE A 4 25.46 -14.68 0.89
C PHE A 4 25.65 -14.66 2.42
N TRP A 5 24.57 -14.66 3.18
CA TRP A 5 24.60 -14.58 4.64
C TRP A 5 24.48 -15.98 5.25
N GLY A 6 25.53 -16.38 5.97
CA GLY A 6 25.44 -17.20 7.19
C GLY A 6 25.15 -18.68 7.01
N ALA A 7 26.21 -19.48 6.94
CA ALA A 7 26.18 -20.86 7.39
C ALA A 7 25.99 -20.92 8.91
N GLN A 8 25.03 -21.72 9.37
CA GLN A 8 25.08 -22.32 10.69
C GLN A 8 24.64 -23.77 10.55
N GLU A 9 25.58 -24.68 10.84
CA GLU A 9 25.34 -26.11 10.99
C GLU A 9 24.29 -26.35 12.07
N GLN A 10 23.28 -27.17 11.78
CA GLN A 10 22.59 -27.93 12.81
C GLN A 10 22.08 -29.25 12.24
N GLU A 11 22.31 -30.27 13.05
CA GLU A 11 22.16 -31.71 12.83
C GLU A 11 20.70 -32.16 12.67
N ALA A 12 20.56 -33.39 12.19
CA ALA A 12 19.36 -34.03 11.65
C ALA A 12 18.11 -34.10 12.55
N GLN A 13 16.93 -33.98 11.94
CA GLN A 13 15.81 -34.90 12.21
C GLN A 13 14.80 -34.95 11.05
N ALA A 14 14.43 -36.18 10.67
CA ALA A 14 13.50 -36.49 9.59
C ALA A 14 12.03 -36.42 10.04
N HIS A 15 11.16 -35.76 9.24
CA HIS A 15 9.80 -36.23 8.89
C HIS A 15 9.20 -35.34 7.79
N PRO A 16 8.58 -35.87 6.73
CA PRO A 16 7.84 -35.08 5.74
C PRO A 16 6.40 -34.85 6.23
N GLN A 17 5.91 -33.61 6.20
CA GLN A 17 4.47 -33.34 6.22
C GLN A 17 4.14 -32.49 4.99
N GLU A 18 3.31 -33.07 4.12
CA GLU A 18 2.50 -32.36 3.14
C GLU A 18 1.86 -31.13 3.79
N VAL A 19 2.15 -29.94 3.27
CA VAL A 19 1.36 -28.75 3.62
C VAL A 19 0.61 -28.30 2.38
N SER A 20 -0.67 -28.63 2.45
CA SER A 20 -1.78 -28.14 1.66
C SER A 20 -1.68 -26.65 1.35
N SER A 21 -1.91 -26.33 0.08
CA SER A 21 -2.11 -25.00 -0.50
C SER A 21 -3.11 -24.17 0.30
N GLN A 22 -2.66 -23.14 1.02
CA GLN A 22 -3.55 -22.06 1.49
C GLN A 22 -2.74 -20.83 1.98
N SER A 23 -2.21 -20.02 1.05
CA SER A 23 -1.86 -18.63 1.37
C SER A 23 -3.09 -17.75 1.09
N SER A 24 -3.98 -17.69 2.08
CA SER A 24 -5.11 -16.76 2.14
C SER A 24 -4.58 -15.34 2.34
N TRP A 25 -4.78 -14.46 1.35
CA TRP A 25 -4.29 -13.07 1.37
C TRP A 25 -5.20 -12.07 2.10
N TYR A 26 -6.16 -12.53 2.89
CA TYR A 26 -7.01 -11.66 3.69
C TYR A 26 -7.25 -12.28 5.07
N GLY A 27 -6.81 -11.58 6.12
CA GLY A 27 -7.03 -11.97 7.51
C GLY A 27 -8.45 -11.62 7.99
N PRO A 28 -9.07 -12.42 8.87
CA PRO A 28 -10.38 -12.10 9.43
C PRO A 28 -10.24 -11.21 10.67
N SER A 29 -10.88 -10.04 10.64
CA SER A 29 -11.14 -9.24 11.84
C SER A 29 -12.40 -9.76 12.54
N ALA A 30 -12.27 -10.17 13.79
CA ALA A 30 -13.39 -10.35 14.70
C ALA A 30 -13.00 -9.90 16.12
N ALA A 31 -13.92 -9.17 16.74
CA ALA A 31 -13.81 -8.46 18.00
C ALA A 31 -13.71 -9.39 19.23
N GLY A 32 -12.99 -8.91 20.25
CA GLY A 32 -13.02 -9.41 21.63
C GLY A 32 -12.37 -8.41 22.58
N SER A 33 -13.18 -7.82 23.47
CA SER A 33 -12.81 -6.97 24.63
C SER A 33 -12.09 -7.82 25.70
N THR A 34 -11.21 -7.42 26.62
CA THR A 34 -11.09 -6.24 27.53
C THR A 34 -9.64 -6.13 28.08
N ASN A 35 -9.36 -5.00 28.76
CA ASN A 35 -8.31 -4.71 29.78
C ASN A 35 -7.10 -3.82 29.41
N SER A 36 -7.23 -2.55 29.81
CA SER A 36 -6.28 -1.68 30.54
C SER A 36 -4.78 -2.03 30.53
N SER A 37 -3.97 -1.12 29.97
CA SER A 37 -3.07 -0.23 30.74
C SER A 37 -2.36 0.73 29.78
N ARG A 38 -2.41 2.04 30.09
CA ARG A 38 -1.65 3.08 29.36
C ARG A 38 -0.15 2.88 29.55
N PRO A 39 0.64 3.30 28.56
CA PRO A 39 1.81 4.12 28.83
C PRO A 39 1.66 5.51 28.20
N LEU A 40 1.92 6.54 29.00
CA LEU A 40 2.20 7.89 28.53
C LEU A 40 3.59 7.88 27.87
N THR A 41 3.70 8.36 26.63
CA THR A 41 4.99 8.72 26.01
C THR A 41 4.85 10.04 25.24
N PRO A 42 5.96 10.81 25.08
CA PRO A 42 5.92 12.25 24.88
C PRO A 42 5.81 12.68 23.40
N SER A 43 5.34 13.91 23.24
CA SER A 43 5.33 14.74 22.04
C SER A 43 6.59 14.64 21.18
N SER A 44 6.42 14.50 19.86
CA SER A 44 6.78 15.50 18.82
C SER A 44 6.99 14.83 17.46
N GLY A 45 6.29 15.31 16.41
CA GLY A 45 6.70 15.11 15.01
C GLY A 45 5.66 14.50 14.06
N ALA A 46 4.81 15.35 13.49
CA ALA A 46 4.15 15.27 12.17
C ALA A 46 3.53 13.92 11.72
N SER A 47 2.23 13.77 11.94
CA SER A 47 1.37 12.77 11.28
C SER A 47 0.54 13.41 10.16
N GLY A 48 0.91 13.11 8.91
CA GLY A 48 0.02 13.22 7.75
C GLY A 48 -0.84 11.97 7.65
N GLY A 49 -1.81 11.82 8.56
CA GLY A 49 -2.80 10.75 8.54
C GLY A 49 -4.19 11.32 8.28
N PHE A 50 -4.76 11.04 7.12
CA PHE A 50 -6.14 11.39 6.79
C PHE A 50 -7.09 10.52 7.63
N SER A 51 -7.37 10.94 8.86
CA SER A 51 -8.50 10.45 9.62
C SER A 51 -9.76 11.02 8.98
N ILE A 52 -10.56 10.18 8.32
CA ILE A 52 -11.95 10.52 7.95
C ILE A 52 -12.75 10.55 9.25
N GLN A 53 -12.60 11.64 9.99
CA GLN A 53 -13.52 11.98 11.06
C GLN A 53 -14.71 12.66 10.37
N ASN A 54 -15.88 12.07 10.57
CA ASN A 54 -17.20 12.57 10.18
C ASN A 54 -17.23 14.10 10.18
N GLN A 55 -17.14 14.73 9.00
CA GLN A 55 -17.12 16.18 8.88
C GLN A 55 -18.52 16.70 9.17
N GLN A 56 -18.76 17.02 10.43
CA GLN A 56 -19.78 17.97 10.83
C GLN A 56 -19.56 19.23 9.98
N PRO A 57 -20.58 19.79 9.30
CA PRO A 57 -20.41 20.99 8.51
C PRO A 57 -19.81 22.06 9.42
N PRO A 58 -18.77 22.81 8.99
CA PRO A 58 -18.21 23.88 9.82
C PRO A 58 -19.33 24.89 10.07
N SER A 59 -19.91 24.85 11.27
CA SER A 59 -21.09 25.64 11.63
C SER A 59 -20.76 27.11 11.87
N HIS A 60 -19.49 27.50 11.71
CA HIS A 60 -19.02 28.85 11.90
C HIS A 60 -18.04 29.22 10.77
N VAL A 61 -18.52 30.05 9.85
CA VAL A 61 -17.65 30.87 9.00
C VAL A 61 -16.77 31.73 9.90
N SER A 62 -15.48 31.84 9.59
CA SER A 62 -14.60 32.72 10.37
C SER A 62 -15.11 34.16 10.28
N PRO A 63 -15.05 34.96 11.36
CA PRO A 63 -15.44 36.38 11.32
C PRO A 63 -14.78 37.16 10.17
N ALA A 64 -13.54 36.81 9.81
CA ALA A 64 -12.82 37.41 8.69
C ALA A 64 -13.42 37.04 7.31
N GLU A 65 -13.86 35.79 7.13
CA GLU A 65 -14.52 35.34 5.89
C GLU A 65 -15.91 35.97 5.76
N ALA A 66 -16.66 36.02 6.87
CA ALA A 66 -17.97 36.67 6.91
C ALA A 66 -17.89 38.18 6.61
N ALA A 67 -16.85 38.86 7.09
CA ALA A 67 -16.64 40.30 6.85
C ALA A 67 -16.53 40.63 5.35
N GLY A 68 -15.80 39.83 4.58
CA GLY A 68 -15.67 40.05 3.13
C GLY A 68 -16.99 39.91 2.36
N ILE A 69 -17.85 38.98 2.79
CA ILE A 69 -19.20 38.82 2.21
C ILE A 69 -20.10 40.01 2.60
N ILE A 70 -20.01 40.46 3.86
CA ILE A 70 -20.77 41.62 4.35
C ILE A 70 -20.38 42.90 3.58
N ASP A 71 -19.09 43.09 3.29
CA ASP A 71 -18.62 44.25 2.50
C ASP A 71 -19.16 44.24 1.07
N GLN A 72 -19.22 43.08 0.41
CA GLN A 72 -19.85 42.96 -0.90
C GLN A 72 -21.37 43.19 -0.87
N LEU A 73 -22.05 42.79 0.22
CA LEU A 73 -23.48 43.05 0.39
C LEU A 73 -23.76 44.53 0.65
N ARG A 74 -22.87 45.23 1.37
CA ARG A 74 -22.99 46.67 1.67
C ARG A 74 -22.98 47.54 0.42
N GLY A 75 -22.33 47.10 -0.66
CA GLY A 75 -22.29 47.81 -1.94
C GLY A 75 -23.58 47.76 -2.76
N LYS A 76 -24.57 46.96 -2.36
CA LYS A 76 -25.83 46.76 -3.10
C LYS A 76 -26.95 47.66 -2.62
N ASN A 77 -27.81 48.06 -3.54
CA ASN A 77 -28.99 48.85 -3.21
C ASN A 77 -30.12 47.96 -2.63
N VAL A 78 -31.15 48.60 -2.05
CA VAL A 78 -32.23 47.88 -1.35
C VAL A 78 -33.04 46.97 -2.29
N ASP A 79 -33.19 47.36 -3.56
CA ASP A 79 -33.94 46.57 -4.54
C ASP A 79 -33.14 45.33 -4.99
N GLU A 80 -31.82 45.46 -5.13
CA GLU A 80 -30.91 44.34 -5.37
C GLU A 80 -30.89 43.38 -4.17
N LEU A 81 -30.89 43.89 -2.94
CA LEU A 81 -30.98 43.07 -1.73
C LEU A 81 -32.34 42.35 -1.65
N ARG A 82 -33.45 43.04 -1.93
CA ARG A 82 -34.78 42.42 -2.03
C ARG A 82 -34.84 41.35 -3.12
N LYS A 83 -34.19 41.61 -4.26
CA LYS A 83 -34.07 40.65 -5.36
C LYS A 83 -33.27 39.43 -4.91
N LEU A 84 -32.11 39.61 -4.25
CA LEU A 84 -31.32 38.51 -3.71
C LEU A 84 -32.10 37.63 -2.71
N LEU A 85 -33.00 38.21 -1.92
CA LEU A 85 -33.82 37.48 -0.95
C LEU A 85 -35.01 36.75 -1.59
N SER A 86 -35.54 37.26 -2.71
CA SER A 86 -36.77 36.75 -3.34
C SER A 86 -36.51 35.86 -4.56
N ASP A 87 -35.41 36.09 -5.27
CA ASP A 87 -35.04 35.42 -6.52
C ASP A 87 -33.85 34.49 -6.30
N LYS A 88 -34.11 33.19 -6.42
CA LYS A 88 -33.12 32.12 -6.23
C LYS A 88 -31.99 32.19 -7.25
N ASP A 89 -32.26 32.57 -8.49
CA ASP A 89 -31.24 32.64 -9.53
C ASP A 89 -30.33 33.85 -9.32
N ALA A 90 -30.90 34.98 -8.89
CA ALA A 90 -30.11 36.15 -8.47
C ALA A 90 -29.21 35.84 -7.26
N TYR A 91 -29.70 35.05 -6.30
CA TYR A 91 -28.91 34.58 -5.17
C TYR A 91 -27.75 33.67 -5.61
N ASN A 92 -28.03 32.68 -6.46
CA ASN A 92 -26.99 31.76 -6.97
C ASN A 92 -25.94 32.50 -7.81
N GLN A 93 -26.36 33.43 -8.68
CA GLN A 93 -25.42 34.27 -9.44
C GLN A 93 -24.52 35.10 -8.53
N PHE A 94 -25.07 35.65 -7.44
CA PHE A 94 -24.26 36.33 -6.43
C PHE A 94 -23.26 35.38 -5.77
N LEU A 95 -23.67 34.17 -5.36
CA LEU A 95 -22.75 33.19 -4.79
C LEU A 95 -21.60 32.86 -5.77
N HIS A 96 -21.89 32.69 -7.05
CA HIS A 96 -20.86 32.46 -8.07
C HIS A 96 -19.96 33.66 -8.33
N SER A 97 -20.41 34.88 -8.01
CA SER A 97 -19.56 36.08 -8.07
C SER A 97 -18.59 36.19 -6.89
N LEU A 98 -18.77 35.41 -5.82
CA LEU A 98 -17.85 35.39 -4.68
C LEU A 98 -16.56 34.65 -5.04
N ASP A 99 -15.42 35.31 -4.82
CA ASP A 99 -14.10 34.71 -5.05
C ASP A 99 -13.94 33.41 -4.25
N GLN A 100 -14.42 33.36 -3.01
CA GLN A 100 -14.36 32.18 -2.15
C GLN A 100 -15.07 30.96 -2.78
N VAL A 101 -16.25 31.17 -3.36
CA VAL A 101 -17.04 30.12 -4.01
C VAL A 101 -16.37 29.69 -5.32
N THR A 102 -15.82 30.64 -6.08
CA THR A 102 -15.08 30.35 -7.31
C THR A 102 -13.82 29.54 -7.03
N VAL A 103 -13.01 29.96 -6.07
CA VAL A 103 -11.79 29.25 -5.63
C VAL A 103 -12.11 27.84 -5.13
N GLN A 104 -13.14 27.70 -4.29
CA GLN A 104 -13.54 26.39 -3.77
C GLN A 104 -14.02 25.44 -4.87
N ASN A 105 -14.83 25.93 -5.82
CA ASN A 105 -15.28 25.13 -6.95
C ASN A 105 -14.10 24.67 -7.82
N ASN A 106 -13.17 25.57 -8.13
CA ASN A 106 -11.96 25.25 -8.90
C ASN A 106 -11.10 24.20 -8.18
N LEU A 107 -10.89 24.36 -6.87
CA LEU A 107 -10.13 23.40 -6.07
C LEU A 107 -10.78 22.01 -6.07
N ARG A 108 -12.12 21.96 -5.91
CA ARG A 108 -12.88 20.70 -5.98
C ARG A 108 -12.71 20.03 -7.33
N ASP A 109 -12.78 20.80 -8.41
CA ASP A 109 -12.76 20.26 -9.76
C ASP A 109 -11.36 19.79 -10.16
N GLU A 110 -10.30 20.51 -9.77
CA GLU A 110 -8.91 20.04 -9.91
C GLU A 110 -8.65 18.79 -9.05
N LEU A 111 -9.12 18.76 -7.80
CA LEU A 111 -8.97 17.56 -6.95
C LEU A 111 -9.65 16.34 -7.58
N ARG A 112 -10.85 16.51 -8.13
CA ARG A 112 -11.57 15.44 -8.82
C ARG A 112 -10.78 14.96 -10.04
N LYS A 113 -10.28 15.89 -10.85
CA LYS A 113 -9.52 15.62 -12.07
C LYS A 113 -8.22 14.85 -11.77
N GLU A 114 -7.42 15.33 -10.82
CA GLU A 114 -6.17 14.68 -10.40
C GLU A 114 -6.42 13.29 -9.82
N THR A 115 -7.47 13.14 -9.00
CA THR A 115 -7.85 11.83 -8.45
C THR A 115 -8.20 10.85 -9.57
N LEU A 116 -8.95 11.31 -10.58
CA LEU A 116 -9.33 10.47 -11.71
C LEU A 116 -8.12 10.09 -12.59
N GLN A 117 -7.20 11.03 -12.79
CA GLN A 117 -5.97 10.78 -13.54
C GLN A 117 -5.07 9.78 -12.83
N LEU A 118 -4.90 9.92 -11.51
CA LEU A 118 -4.12 8.99 -10.69
C LEU A 118 -4.74 7.59 -10.71
N ALA A 119 -6.07 7.48 -10.58
CA ALA A 119 -6.77 6.20 -10.64
C ALA A 119 -6.54 5.50 -12.00
N ARG A 120 -6.61 6.25 -13.11
CA ARG A 120 -6.32 5.72 -14.46
C ARG A 120 -4.88 5.25 -14.60
N ALA A 121 -3.92 6.08 -14.17
CA ALA A 121 -2.50 5.75 -14.24
C ALA A 121 -2.13 4.54 -13.36
N ASN A 122 -2.87 4.30 -12.28
CA ASN A 122 -2.71 3.10 -11.45
C ASN A 122 -3.29 1.87 -12.14
N LEU A 123 -4.49 1.98 -12.72
CA LEU A 123 -5.13 0.89 -13.45
C LEU A 123 -4.29 0.45 -14.66
N GLU A 124 -3.65 1.39 -15.35
CA GLU A 124 -2.75 1.11 -16.47
C GLU A 124 -1.51 0.29 -16.07
N LYS A 125 -1.09 0.34 -14.80
CA LYS A 125 0.04 -0.45 -14.30
C LYS A 125 -0.34 -1.88 -13.90
N GLU A 126 -1.63 -2.19 -13.77
CA GLU A 126 -2.07 -3.53 -13.35
C GLU A 126 -1.58 -4.65 -14.28
N PRO A 127 -1.66 -4.53 -15.62
CA PRO A 127 -1.15 -5.56 -16.53
C PRO A 127 0.34 -5.83 -16.35
N GLN A 128 1.15 -4.77 -16.17
CA GLN A 128 2.59 -4.91 -15.94
C GLN A 128 2.89 -5.61 -14.60
N ILE A 129 2.13 -5.32 -13.54
CA ILE A 129 2.27 -5.99 -12.25
C ILE A 129 1.92 -7.48 -12.36
N VAL A 130 0.85 -7.82 -13.08
CA VAL A 130 0.46 -9.22 -13.31
C VAL A 130 1.53 -9.97 -14.08
N GLU A 131 2.08 -9.37 -15.15
CA GLU A 131 3.14 -9.96 -15.95
C GLU A 131 4.41 -10.21 -15.12
N LEU A 132 4.85 -9.24 -14.33
CA LEU A 132 6.01 -9.40 -13.44
C LEU A 132 5.79 -10.51 -12.40
N ARG A 133 4.58 -10.62 -11.84
CA ARG A 133 4.23 -11.72 -10.92
C ARG A 133 4.30 -13.08 -11.63
N ASN A 134 3.81 -13.17 -12.86
CA ASN A 134 3.87 -14.39 -13.65
C ASN A 134 5.32 -14.80 -13.94
N GLN A 135 6.17 -13.85 -14.34
CA GLN A 135 7.61 -14.10 -14.55
C GLN A 135 8.29 -14.59 -13.27
N CYS A 136 8.02 -13.95 -12.14
CA CYS A 136 8.57 -14.39 -10.86
C CYS A 136 8.10 -15.79 -10.47
N MET A 137 6.86 -16.15 -10.80
CA MET A 137 6.34 -17.50 -10.59
C MET A 137 7.10 -18.51 -11.44
N ILE A 138 7.28 -18.25 -12.75
CA ILE A 138 8.02 -19.13 -13.67
C ILE A 138 9.45 -19.35 -13.18
N ILE A 139 10.16 -18.28 -12.80
CA ILE A 139 11.53 -18.37 -12.30
C ILE A 139 11.58 -19.27 -11.05
N ARG A 140 10.61 -19.13 -10.13
CA ARG A 140 10.60 -19.94 -8.90
C ARG A 140 10.24 -21.40 -9.14
N THR A 141 9.22 -21.67 -9.95
CA THR A 141 8.67 -23.03 -10.09
C THR A 141 9.37 -23.85 -11.16
N SER A 142 9.98 -23.21 -12.16
CA SER A 142 10.66 -23.89 -13.25
C SER A 142 12.16 -23.73 -13.15
N GLU A 143 12.67 -22.50 -13.27
CA GLU A 143 14.11 -22.28 -13.42
C GLU A 143 14.89 -22.62 -12.16
N LEU A 144 14.43 -22.12 -11.01
CA LEU A 144 15.04 -22.38 -9.71
C LEU A 144 14.94 -23.86 -9.33
N ALA A 145 13.78 -24.48 -9.56
CA ALA A 145 13.58 -25.90 -9.28
C ALA A 145 14.53 -26.78 -10.11
N ALA A 146 14.65 -26.52 -11.42
CA ALA A 146 15.55 -27.26 -12.30
C ALA A 146 17.03 -27.06 -11.93
N ALA A 147 17.41 -25.83 -11.55
CA ALA A 147 18.76 -25.56 -11.07
C ALA A 147 19.08 -26.32 -9.77
N GLN A 148 18.12 -26.38 -8.84
CA GLN A 148 18.27 -27.11 -7.59
C GLN A 148 18.37 -28.62 -7.82
N GLU A 149 17.55 -29.19 -8.70
CA GLU A 149 17.63 -30.60 -9.06
C GLU A 149 19.01 -30.94 -9.65
N LYS A 150 19.49 -30.10 -10.58
CA LYS A 150 20.82 -30.26 -11.18
C LYS A 150 21.94 -30.17 -10.13
N LEU A 151 21.82 -29.25 -9.18
CA LEU A 151 22.77 -29.14 -8.08
C LEU A 151 22.80 -30.41 -7.23
N ASN A 152 21.63 -30.88 -6.79
CA ASN A 152 21.51 -32.10 -5.97
C ASN A 152 22.10 -33.33 -6.70
N GLU A 153 21.86 -33.45 -8.00
CA GLU A 153 22.42 -34.55 -8.80
C GLU A 153 23.95 -34.48 -8.92
N LEU A 154 24.53 -33.28 -9.01
CA LEU A 154 25.98 -33.11 -8.99
C LEU A 154 26.59 -33.41 -7.62
N GLU A 155 25.91 -33.02 -6.54
CA GLU A 155 26.33 -33.33 -5.16
C GLU A 155 26.33 -34.84 -4.91
N ARG A 156 25.29 -35.55 -5.37
CA ARG A 156 25.23 -37.02 -5.32
C ARG A 156 26.42 -37.67 -6.06
N LYS A 157 26.71 -37.24 -7.29
CA LYS A 157 27.86 -37.73 -8.07
C LYS A 157 29.19 -37.47 -7.39
N LYS A 158 29.35 -36.29 -6.79
CA LYS A 158 30.54 -35.93 -6.01
C LYS A 158 30.70 -36.88 -4.82
N GLU A 159 29.64 -37.13 -4.06
CA GLU A 159 29.68 -38.03 -2.90
C GLU A 159 30.02 -39.47 -3.30
N GLU A 160 29.40 -40.00 -4.35
CA GLU A 160 29.71 -41.33 -4.88
C GLU A 160 31.16 -41.46 -5.31
N THR A 161 31.69 -40.43 -5.99
CA THR A 161 33.09 -40.35 -6.38
C THR A 161 33.99 -40.37 -5.15
N LEU A 162 33.73 -39.51 -4.17
CA LEU A 162 34.50 -39.46 -2.92
C LEU A 162 34.47 -40.80 -2.18
N LYS A 163 33.33 -41.51 -2.18
CA LYS A 163 33.20 -42.84 -1.60
C LYS A 163 34.07 -43.87 -2.33
N MET A 164 34.06 -43.87 -3.68
CA MET A 164 34.90 -44.77 -4.49
C MET A 164 36.40 -44.57 -4.30
N TYR A 165 36.82 -43.33 -4.04
CA TYR A 165 38.21 -42.96 -3.78
C TYR A 165 38.52 -42.79 -2.29
N SER A 166 37.63 -43.27 -1.41
CA SER A 166 37.87 -43.23 0.02
C SER A 166 39.08 -44.11 0.38
N PRO A 167 39.87 -43.77 1.42
CA PRO A 167 41.01 -44.58 1.83
C PRO A 167 40.66 -46.04 2.06
N SER A 168 39.50 -46.31 2.68
CA SER A 168 38.99 -47.66 2.92
C SER A 168 38.68 -48.42 1.63
N SER A 169 37.99 -47.79 0.66
CA SER A 169 37.69 -48.41 -0.63
C SER A 169 38.93 -48.66 -1.48
N LEU A 170 39.93 -47.78 -1.41
CA LEU A 170 41.21 -47.97 -2.09
C LEU A 170 42.04 -49.09 -1.47
N LEU A 171 42.11 -49.15 -0.13
CA LEU A 171 42.79 -50.25 0.57
C LEU A 171 42.13 -51.61 0.28
N GLN A 172 40.80 -51.67 0.26
CA GLN A 172 40.07 -52.89 -0.11
C GLN A 172 40.42 -53.37 -1.52
N LYS A 173 40.58 -52.45 -2.49
CA LYS A 173 40.99 -52.79 -3.86
C LYS A 173 42.45 -53.25 -3.97
N LEU A 174 43.32 -52.86 -3.03
CA LEU A 174 44.72 -53.28 -3.00
C LEU A 174 44.94 -54.62 -2.27
N GLN A 175 44.00 -55.01 -1.41
CA GLN A 175 44.05 -56.25 -0.62
C GLN A 175 43.31 -57.43 -1.28
N GLY A 176 42.70 -57.23 -2.46
CA GLY A 176 41.98 -58.23 -3.24
C GLY A 176 42.67 -58.56 -4.56
#